data_AF-A0A7S0FLU3-F1
#
_entry.id   AF-A0A7S0FLU3-F1
#
_cell.length_a   1.000
_cell.length_b   1.000
_cell.length_c   1.000
_cell.angle_alpha   90.00
_cell.angle_beta   90.00
_cell.angle_gamma   90.00
#
_symmetry.space_group_name_H-M   'P 1'
#
loop_
_entity.id
_entity.type
_entity.pdbx_description
1 polymer ?
#
loop_
_entity_poly.entity_id
_entity_poly.type
_entity_poly.pdbx_seq_one_letter_code
_entity_poly.pdbx_strand_id
1 'polypeptide(L)'
;AILVQVPKMVYQEDSPILISAGSTPWPRDPKDGEPFTRASQGSQSPAKTRRAASIALLAAALLGVALHSHMEHFRVQPSRQSLPASDSRTQLFSATPAVSGVARAGAAPLAAAWAPQPLGNCTSFAKESTNCDSDCGNCFNPGARAGMMCRGQQPGYNCPSDPNPNGDVAFACMDWTFGSHAQRAAEASYNSRSGKDPVYFGVGTYGTSTDAMGGLGMCVLLDVEGVDRAIVAQSINTGFDVAGNQFDLQIGAGGAGAYNTCVGDPHSMYPGSKAVWGKQYGGLSKKAQCSKLPRFPRDDAAMRAAGDDLVTLCEYGFDMGVRHEGGGNPTINSIKRVACPAELVNLTQLWRSDEPTDAGEATARRLHAAHKCGDAPGLGAAWCLTRMMDCRKPSGGFKDNVRLDHVVKGHRLVQPCTADGYTRMDVQCGCNDCYC
;
A
#
# COMPACT_ATOMS: atom_id res chain seq x y z
N ALA A 1 3.28 53.34 -43.12
CA ALA A 1 3.98 52.04 -43.16
C ALA A 1 5.05 52.06 -42.08
N ILE A 2 4.74 51.47 -40.92
CA ILE A 2 5.60 51.47 -39.72
C ILE A 2 6.15 50.04 -39.60
N LEU A 3 7.45 49.90 -39.79
CA LEU A 3 8.19 48.66 -39.56
C LEU A 3 8.67 48.66 -38.10
N VAL A 4 8.07 47.80 -37.28
CA VAL A 4 8.58 47.47 -35.94
C VAL A 4 9.29 46.12 -36.04
N GLN A 5 10.62 46.14 -35.91
CA GLN A 5 11.43 44.94 -35.73
C GLN A 5 11.32 44.44 -34.29
N VAL A 6 11.03 43.15 -34.14
CA VAL A 6 11.02 42.44 -32.86
C VAL A 6 12.42 41.88 -32.59
N PRO A 7 13.03 42.11 -31.42
CA PRO A 7 14.27 41.40 -31.07
C PRO A 7 13.97 40.01 -30.51
N LYS A 8 14.72 39.02 -31.01
CA LYS A 8 14.83 37.66 -30.48
C LYS A 8 15.37 37.68 -29.05
N MET A 9 14.66 37.04 -28.12
CA MET A 9 15.19 36.71 -26.80
C MET A 9 15.91 35.36 -26.87
N VAL A 10 17.22 35.40 -26.59
CA VAL A 10 18.11 34.26 -26.39
C VAL A 10 18.01 33.87 -24.91
N TYR A 11 17.65 32.63 -24.61
CA TYR A 11 17.78 32.09 -23.26
C TYR A 11 19.20 31.55 -23.09
N GLN A 12 19.92 32.13 -22.16
CA GLN A 12 21.25 31.72 -21.72
C GLN A 12 21.08 30.87 -20.46
N GLU A 13 21.41 29.59 -20.56
CA GLU A 13 21.62 28.71 -19.41
C GLU A 13 22.96 29.07 -18.77
N ASP A 14 22.99 29.33 -17.46
CA ASP A 14 24.18 29.08 -16.65
C ASP A 14 23.86 29.00 -15.14
N SER A 15 24.23 27.82 -14.60
CA SER A 15 24.89 27.57 -13.32
C SER A 15 24.09 27.27 -12.03
N PRO A 16 24.63 26.34 -11.20
CA PRO A 16 23.88 25.65 -10.14
C PRO A 16 24.01 26.34 -8.77
N ILE A 17 22.91 26.34 -8.01
CA ILE A 17 22.88 26.79 -6.62
C ILE A 17 23.28 25.63 -5.70
N LEU A 18 24.46 25.76 -5.08
CA LEU A 18 24.87 25.02 -3.88
C LEU A 18 23.97 25.42 -2.70
N ILE A 19 23.15 24.49 -2.21
CA ILE A 19 22.40 24.67 -0.95
C ILE A 19 23.21 24.04 0.19
N SER A 20 23.67 24.88 1.12
CA SER A 20 24.27 24.48 2.38
C SER A 20 23.21 23.90 3.32
N ALA A 21 23.47 22.72 3.87
CA ALA A 21 22.68 22.12 4.93
C ALA A 21 22.81 22.93 6.23
N GLY A 22 21.80 23.75 6.54
CA GLY A 22 21.62 24.36 7.85
C GLY A 22 20.61 23.53 8.66
N SER A 23 21.11 22.72 9.59
CA SER A 23 20.29 22.00 10.56
C SER A 23 19.85 22.95 11.69
N THR A 24 18.56 23.26 11.75
CA THR A 24 17.95 23.86 12.94
C THR A 24 17.30 22.76 13.80
N PRO A 25 17.54 22.74 15.13
CA PRO A 25 16.98 21.74 16.03
C PRO A 25 15.57 22.12 16.49
N TRP A 26 14.69 21.12 16.57
CA TRP A 26 13.35 21.21 17.16
C TRP A 26 13.41 21.41 18.69
N PRO A 27 12.40 22.07 19.29
CA PRO A 27 12.42 22.49 20.69
C PRO A 27 12.21 21.31 21.65
N ARG A 28 12.94 21.37 22.78
CA ARG A 28 12.81 20.44 23.91
C ARG A 28 11.58 20.78 24.75
N ASP A 29 10.92 19.73 25.21
CA ASP A 29 9.93 19.74 26.28
C ASP A 29 10.46 20.39 27.58
N PRO A 30 9.62 21.13 28.33
CA PRO A 30 9.96 21.59 29.66
C PRO A 30 9.66 20.46 30.68
N LYS A 31 10.67 20.08 31.47
CA LYS A 31 10.45 19.29 32.70
C LYS A 31 10.83 20.11 33.91
N ASP A 32 9.90 20.07 34.85
CA ASP A 32 9.87 20.74 36.13
C ASP A 32 11.08 20.43 37.02
N GLY A 33 11.43 21.41 37.84
CA GLY A 33 12.42 21.29 38.89
C GLY A 33 11.84 20.67 40.16
N GLU A 34 12.68 19.92 40.87
CA GLU A 34 13.07 20.13 42.28
C GLU A 34 14.09 19.01 42.65
N PRO A 35 15.01 19.27 43.60
CA PRO A 35 16.23 18.48 43.78
C PRO A 35 16.08 17.44 44.90
N PHE A 36 16.63 16.25 44.70
CA PHE A 36 16.92 15.34 45.82
C PHE A 36 18.41 15.00 45.90
N THR A 37 18.87 15.02 47.13
CA THR A 37 20.24 15.04 47.61
C THR A 37 20.91 13.66 47.58
N ARG A 38 22.15 13.68 47.05
CA ARG A 38 23.37 12.96 47.46
C ARG A 38 23.23 11.84 48.51
N ALA A 39 23.58 10.61 48.12
CA ALA A 39 24.30 9.67 48.98
C ALA A 39 25.23 8.78 48.13
N SER A 40 26.52 8.90 48.41
CA SER A 40 27.65 8.16 47.87
C SER A 40 27.87 6.84 48.62
N GLN A 41 28.21 5.77 47.90
CA GLN A 41 29.05 4.61 48.28
C GLN A 41 28.93 3.63 47.09
N GLY A 42 29.96 3.04 46.49
CA GLY A 42 31.35 2.84 46.85
C GLY A 42 31.72 1.41 46.42
N SER A 43 32.80 1.25 45.63
CA SER A 43 33.52 -0.02 45.35
C SER A 43 32.77 -1.04 44.46
N GLN A 44 33.38 -1.88 43.62
CA GLN A 44 34.77 -2.18 43.29
C GLN A 44 34.74 -3.05 42.01
N SER A 45 35.63 -2.80 41.04
CA SER A 45 36.00 -3.79 40.03
C SER A 45 36.77 -4.96 40.65
N PRO A 46 36.89 -6.08 39.92
CA PRO A 46 38.25 -6.44 39.55
C PRO A 46 38.42 -6.79 38.08
N ALA A 47 39.64 -6.51 37.62
CA ALA A 47 40.18 -6.81 36.32
C ALA A 47 40.86 -8.19 36.27
N LYS A 48 41.28 -8.54 35.04
CA LYS A 48 42.22 -9.60 34.60
C LYS A 48 41.53 -10.94 34.29
N THR A 49 41.75 -11.55 33.12
CA THR A 49 43.08 -12.06 32.73
C THR A 49 43.21 -12.24 31.21
N ARG A 50 44.39 -11.87 30.68
CA ARG A 50 44.88 -12.14 29.32
C ARG A 50 45.17 -13.64 29.14
N ARG A 51 44.94 -14.18 27.93
CA ARG A 51 45.87 -15.09 27.26
C ARG A 51 45.89 -14.83 25.76
N ALA A 52 47.08 -14.49 25.28
CA ALA A 52 47.50 -14.55 23.89
C ALA A 52 48.37 -15.81 23.73
N ALA A 53 48.38 -16.35 22.50
CA ALA A 53 49.37 -17.22 21.84
C ALA A 53 48.64 -18.32 21.05
N SER A 54 49.03 -18.77 19.86
CA SER A 54 49.93 -18.30 18.80
C SER A 54 49.98 -19.45 17.77
N ILE A 55 50.00 -19.09 16.47
CA ILE A 55 50.87 -19.65 15.41
C ILE A 55 50.55 -21.01 14.76
N ALA A 56 50.76 -20.99 13.42
CA ALA A 56 51.09 -22.07 12.48
C ALA A 56 49.92 -22.94 11.99
N LEU A 57 49.79 -23.37 10.73
CA LEU A 57 50.45 -23.17 9.41
C LEU A 57 49.92 -24.39 8.61
N LEU A 58 49.41 -24.24 7.40
CA LEU A 58 49.90 -24.98 6.22
C LEU A 58 49.01 -24.75 5.01
N ALA A 59 49.72 -24.49 3.92
CA ALA A 59 49.24 -24.15 2.60
C ALA A 59 49.28 -25.37 1.66
N ALA A 60 48.62 -25.16 0.52
CA ALA A 60 48.98 -25.64 -0.82
C ALA A 60 48.66 -27.10 -1.22
N ALA A 61 47.83 -27.24 -2.27
CA ALA A 61 48.20 -27.68 -3.64
C ALA A 61 46.88 -28.01 -4.39
N LEU A 62 46.46 -27.32 -5.45
CA LEU A 62 46.93 -27.27 -6.86
C LEU A 62 46.70 -28.56 -7.69
N LEU A 63 46.20 -28.30 -8.91
CA LEU A 63 46.12 -29.12 -10.15
C LEU A 63 44.94 -30.13 -10.26
N GLY A 64 44.22 -30.21 -11.39
CA GLY A 64 44.33 -29.49 -12.67
C GLY A 64 43.38 -30.03 -13.77
N VAL A 65 43.45 -29.36 -14.94
CA VAL A 65 43.26 -29.85 -16.33
C VAL A 65 41.87 -30.40 -16.71
N ALA A 66 41.01 -29.71 -17.47
CA ALA A 66 40.99 -29.36 -18.90
C ALA A 66 40.40 -30.43 -19.87
N LEU A 67 39.54 -29.93 -20.78
CA LEU A 67 39.00 -30.49 -22.03
C LEU A 67 38.10 -31.75 -22.02
N HIS A 68 36.86 -31.60 -22.52
CA HIS A 68 36.42 -32.25 -23.76
C HIS A 68 35.14 -31.62 -24.35
N SER A 69 35.15 -31.48 -25.67
CA SER A 69 34.09 -30.95 -26.53
C SER A 69 33.02 -32.01 -26.89
N HIS A 70 31.91 -31.47 -27.40
CA HIS A 70 31.02 -32.01 -28.45
C HIS A 70 29.87 -32.97 -28.12
N MET A 71 28.79 -32.71 -28.89
CA MET A 71 27.59 -33.51 -29.21
C MET A 71 26.42 -33.40 -28.21
N GLU A 72 25.15 -33.30 -28.61
CA GLU A 72 24.50 -33.21 -29.91
C GLU A 72 23.06 -32.70 -29.74
N HIS A 73 22.47 -32.31 -30.86
CA HIS A 73 21.06 -31.98 -31.05
C HIS A 73 20.07 -32.98 -30.43
N PHE A 74 19.07 -32.47 -29.70
CA PHE A 74 17.72 -33.04 -29.75
C PHE A 74 16.68 -31.92 -29.78
N ARG A 75 16.18 -31.66 -30.99
CA ARG A 75 15.05 -30.78 -31.27
C ARG A 75 13.81 -31.66 -31.32
N VAL A 76 12.98 -31.64 -30.28
CA VAL A 76 11.68 -32.31 -30.27
C VAL A 76 10.60 -31.24 -30.39
N GLN A 77 10.00 -31.14 -31.57
CA GLN A 77 8.72 -30.45 -31.77
C GLN A 77 7.56 -31.40 -31.44
N PRO A 78 6.53 -30.95 -30.73
CA PRO A 78 5.21 -31.55 -30.84
C PRO A 78 4.36 -30.81 -31.87
N SER A 79 4.01 -31.57 -32.90
CA SER A 79 2.88 -31.47 -33.82
C SER A 79 1.72 -30.54 -33.41
N ARG A 80 1.44 -29.56 -34.28
CA ARG A 80 0.13 -28.91 -34.42
C ARG A 80 -0.88 -29.95 -34.90
N GLN A 81 -1.89 -30.24 -34.10
CA GLN A 81 -3.13 -30.87 -34.58
C GLN A 81 -4.14 -29.78 -34.91
N SER A 82 -4.52 -29.75 -36.19
CA SER A 82 -5.60 -28.96 -36.77
C SER A 82 -6.95 -29.56 -36.37
N LEU A 83 -7.81 -28.75 -35.76
CA LEU A 83 -9.23 -29.06 -35.59
C LEU A 83 -10.02 -28.62 -36.84
N PRO A 84 -10.97 -29.44 -37.32
CA PRO A 84 -11.80 -29.08 -38.47
C PRO A 84 -12.90 -28.08 -38.08
N ALA A 85 -13.09 -27.09 -38.95
CA ALA A 85 -14.21 -26.17 -38.94
C ALA A 85 -15.52 -26.93 -39.21
N SER A 86 -16.51 -26.80 -38.30
CA SER A 86 -17.89 -27.17 -38.59
C SER A 86 -18.67 -25.94 -39.00
N ASP A 87 -18.97 -25.91 -40.29
CA ASP A 87 -19.89 -25.04 -40.98
C ASP A 87 -21.33 -25.35 -40.52
N SER A 88 -22.10 -24.33 -40.15
CA SER A 88 -23.56 -24.45 -39.95
C SER A 88 -24.22 -23.11 -40.21
N ARG A 89 -24.51 -22.91 -41.50
CA ARG A 89 -25.55 -22.04 -42.02
C ARG A 89 -26.90 -22.36 -41.38
N THR A 90 -27.49 -21.38 -40.68
CA THR A 90 -28.94 -21.33 -40.48
C THR A 90 -29.45 -19.92 -40.72
N GLN A 91 -30.06 -19.78 -41.91
CA GLN A 91 -31.21 -18.98 -42.32
C GLN A 91 -31.48 -17.61 -41.66
N LEU A 92 -31.46 -16.61 -42.55
CA LEU A 92 -32.11 -15.31 -42.40
C LEU A 92 -33.62 -15.47 -42.12
N PHE A 93 -34.09 -14.76 -41.10
CA PHE A 93 -35.44 -14.18 -41.09
C PHE A 93 -35.32 -12.68 -40.84
N SER A 94 -35.69 -11.91 -41.86
CA SER A 94 -35.95 -10.48 -41.76
C SER A 94 -37.21 -10.24 -40.94
N ALA A 95 -37.08 -9.50 -39.84
CA ALA A 95 -38.17 -8.78 -39.23
C ALA A 95 -37.64 -7.40 -38.85
N THR A 96 -38.07 -6.38 -39.60
CA THR A 96 -38.01 -4.97 -39.23
C THR A 96 -38.91 -4.72 -38.02
N PRO A 97 -38.41 -4.19 -36.89
CA PRO A 97 -39.25 -3.52 -35.92
C PRO A 97 -39.22 -2.01 -36.16
N ALA A 98 -40.39 -1.43 -36.00
CA ALA A 98 -40.67 -0.02 -36.14
C ALA A 98 -39.76 0.86 -35.28
N VAL A 99 -39.33 1.99 -35.86
CA VAL A 99 -38.74 3.12 -35.15
C VAL A 99 -39.83 3.71 -34.25
N SER A 100 -39.69 3.53 -32.94
CA SER A 100 -40.50 4.21 -31.93
C SER A 100 -39.64 4.59 -30.75
N GLY A 101 -39.57 5.90 -30.50
CA GLY A 101 -39.13 6.48 -29.24
C GLY A 101 -37.62 6.57 -29.07
N VAL A 102 -37.08 7.78 -29.23
CA VAL A 102 -35.83 8.18 -28.57
C VAL A 102 -36.11 8.14 -27.07
N ALA A 103 -35.90 7.00 -26.44
CA ALA A 103 -35.83 6.88 -25.00
C ALA A 103 -34.59 7.67 -24.56
N ARG A 104 -34.82 8.79 -23.86
CA ARG A 104 -33.77 9.42 -23.04
C ARG A 104 -33.15 8.29 -22.22
N ALA A 105 -31.85 8.09 -22.37
CA ALA A 105 -31.07 7.25 -21.47
C ALA A 105 -31.35 7.75 -20.05
N GLY A 106 -32.23 7.03 -19.34
CA GLY A 106 -32.46 7.27 -17.93
C GLY A 106 -31.11 7.06 -17.26
N ALA A 107 -30.67 8.07 -16.50
CA ALA A 107 -29.50 7.92 -15.64
C ALA A 107 -29.65 6.60 -14.89
N ALA A 108 -28.69 5.70 -15.07
CA ALA A 108 -28.66 4.45 -14.34
C ALA A 108 -28.84 4.78 -12.85
N PRO A 109 -29.70 4.06 -12.11
CA PRO A 109 -29.86 4.30 -10.69
C PRO A 109 -28.46 4.28 -10.06
N LEU A 110 -28.11 5.38 -9.38
CA LEU A 110 -26.85 5.48 -8.63
C LEU A 110 -26.76 4.20 -7.80
N ALA A 111 -25.73 3.39 -8.08
CA ALA A 111 -25.48 2.16 -7.34
C ALA A 111 -25.59 2.47 -5.85
N ALA A 112 -26.32 1.63 -5.12
CA ALA A 112 -26.56 1.80 -3.70
C ALA A 112 -25.27 2.25 -3.01
N ALA A 113 -25.34 3.36 -2.26
CA ALA A 113 -24.19 3.90 -1.56
C ALA A 113 -23.50 2.75 -0.82
N TRP A 114 -22.25 2.48 -1.17
CA TRP A 114 -21.39 1.55 -0.44
C TRP A 114 -21.11 2.16 0.93
N ALA A 115 -22.10 2.10 1.80
CA ALA A 115 -21.98 2.52 3.18
C ALA A 115 -21.21 1.43 3.94
N PRO A 116 -20.36 1.80 4.91
CA PRO A 116 -19.66 0.82 5.74
C PRO A 116 -20.62 -0.18 6.35
N GLN A 117 -20.38 -1.47 6.07
CA GLN A 117 -21.13 -2.57 6.68
C GLN A 117 -20.18 -3.48 7.47
N PRO A 118 -20.52 -3.83 8.72
CA PRO A 118 -21.62 -3.25 9.51
C PRO A 118 -21.32 -1.80 9.91
N LEU A 119 -22.36 -0.95 9.92
CA LEU A 119 -22.27 0.41 10.44
C LEU A 119 -21.87 0.37 11.91
N GLY A 120 -20.89 1.18 12.26
CA GLY A 120 -20.52 1.38 13.64
C GLY A 120 -21.56 2.21 14.40
N ASN A 121 -21.76 1.89 15.69
CA ASN A 121 -22.75 2.53 16.54
C ASN A 121 -22.15 3.44 17.62
N CYS A 122 -20.83 3.66 17.60
CA CYS A 122 -20.09 4.41 18.62
C CYS A 122 -20.33 3.97 20.10
N THR A 123 -20.78 2.74 20.38
CA THR A 123 -21.20 2.35 21.75
C THR A 123 -20.10 1.77 22.63
N SER A 124 -18.90 1.50 22.09
CA SER A 124 -17.84 0.76 22.80
C SER A 124 -17.46 1.38 24.15
N PHE A 125 -17.62 2.70 24.29
CA PHE A 125 -17.34 3.41 25.55
C PHE A 125 -18.57 3.89 26.33
N ALA A 126 -19.76 3.86 25.73
CA ALA A 126 -21.00 4.30 26.36
C ALA A 126 -21.37 3.46 27.61
N LYS A 127 -20.76 2.29 27.79
CA LYS A 127 -21.02 1.39 28.92
C LYS A 127 -20.23 1.71 30.18
N GLU A 128 -19.07 2.35 30.06
CA GLU A 128 -18.14 2.56 31.18
C GLU A 128 -18.09 4.01 31.66
N SER A 129 -18.65 4.94 30.89
CA SER A 129 -18.69 6.36 31.26
C SER A 129 -19.85 7.09 30.58
N THR A 130 -20.53 7.94 31.34
CA THR A 130 -21.52 8.90 30.82
C THR A 130 -20.87 10.11 30.15
N ASN A 131 -19.53 10.19 30.07
CA ASN A 131 -18.81 11.30 29.42
C ASN A 131 -19.18 11.42 27.94
N CYS A 132 -19.70 10.36 27.32
CA CYS A 132 -20.19 10.40 25.94
C CYS A 132 -21.66 10.89 25.81
N ASP A 133 -22.41 11.00 26.92
CA ASP A 133 -23.84 11.32 26.91
C ASP A 133 -24.13 12.84 26.97
N SER A 134 -23.18 13.65 27.42
CA SER A 134 -23.33 15.09 27.67
C SER A 134 -22.65 15.98 26.63
N ASP A 135 -22.85 15.69 25.34
CA ASP A 135 -22.33 16.49 24.22
C ASP A 135 -20.79 16.62 24.12
N CYS A 136 -20.02 15.88 24.91
CA CYS A 136 -18.58 15.69 24.69
C CYS A 136 -18.30 14.69 23.54
N GLY A 137 -19.20 14.65 22.56
CA GLY A 137 -19.56 13.46 21.79
C GLY A 137 -19.24 13.54 20.31
N ASN A 138 -18.03 13.94 19.94
CA ASN A 138 -17.55 13.66 18.59
C ASN A 138 -16.60 12.46 18.63
N CYS A 139 -17.14 11.26 18.37
CA CYS A 139 -16.34 10.14 17.88
C CYS A 139 -15.32 10.68 16.87
N PHE A 140 -14.03 10.32 17.00
CA PHE A 140 -13.02 10.82 16.08
C PHE A 140 -13.40 10.48 14.63
N ASN A 141 -13.97 9.29 14.39
CA ASN A 141 -14.47 8.90 13.07
C ASN A 141 -15.93 8.38 13.13
N PRO A 142 -16.92 9.27 13.33
CA PRO A 142 -18.30 8.86 13.57
C PRO A 142 -18.91 8.28 12.30
N GLY A 143 -19.51 7.08 12.40
CA GLY A 143 -20.12 6.38 11.25
C GLY A 143 -19.14 5.53 10.45
N ALA A 144 -17.88 5.41 10.89
CA ALA A 144 -16.96 4.43 10.34
C ALA A 144 -17.46 3.00 10.62
N ARG A 145 -16.94 2.04 9.86
CA ARG A 145 -17.24 0.61 10.03
C ARG A 145 -16.92 0.14 11.45
N ALA A 146 -17.78 -0.71 12.00
CA ALA A 146 -17.53 -1.31 13.29
C ALA A 146 -16.24 -2.15 13.27
N GLY A 147 -15.54 -2.18 14.40
CA GLY A 147 -14.39 -3.04 14.61
C GLY A 147 -14.27 -3.47 16.06
N MET A 148 -13.21 -4.21 16.37
CA MET A 148 -12.86 -4.54 17.75
C MET A 148 -11.89 -3.51 18.35
N MET A 149 -12.05 -3.25 19.64
CA MET A 149 -11.12 -2.43 20.40
C MET A 149 -9.80 -3.17 20.62
N CYS A 150 -8.70 -2.44 20.68
CA CYS A 150 -7.44 -3.00 21.18
C CYS A 150 -7.56 -3.33 22.66
N ARG A 151 -6.78 -4.31 23.11
CA ARG A 151 -6.59 -4.63 24.52
C ARG A 151 -6.33 -3.36 25.33
N GLY A 152 -7.06 -3.23 26.44
CA GLY A 152 -7.09 -1.98 27.22
C GLY A 152 -8.12 -0.96 26.72
N GLN A 153 -9.08 -1.38 25.91
CA GLN A 153 -10.18 -0.57 25.36
C GLN A 153 -9.69 0.67 24.60
N GLN A 154 -8.58 0.55 23.86
CA GLN A 154 -8.07 1.64 23.03
C GLN A 154 -8.57 1.52 21.59
N PRO A 155 -8.92 2.63 20.91
CA PRO A 155 -9.24 2.59 19.49
C PRO A 155 -8.03 2.25 18.62
N GLY A 156 -8.29 1.78 17.41
CA GLY A 156 -7.31 1.39 16.41
C GLY A 156 -6.27 2.47 16.10
N TYR A 157 -6.65 3.76 16.15
CA TYR A 157 -5.69 4.85 15.94
C TYR A 157 -4.73 5.06 17.13
N ASN A 158 -5.13 4.71 18.35
CA ASN A 158 -4.26 4.68 19.55
C ASN A 158 -3.58 3.32 19.74
N CYS A 159 -3.98 2.31 18.97
CA CYS A 159 -3.36 1.00 19.04
C CYS A 159 -1.89 1.05 18.62
N PRO A 160 -0.98 0.41 19.38
CA PRO A 160 0.42 0.32 19.00
C PRO A 160 0.59 -0.29 17.60
N SER A 161 1.48 0.28 16.79
CA SER A 161 1.89 -0.29 15.51
C SER A 161 3.09 -1.24 15.63
N ASP A 162 3.74 -1.23 16.79
CA ASP A 162 4.90 -2.05 17.10
C ASP A 162 4.54 -3.11 18.14
N PRO A 163 5.19 -4.29 18.10
CA PRO A 163 5.09 -5.29 19.15
C PRO A 163 5.24 -4.70 20.54
N ASN A 164 4.21 -4.88 21.38
CA ASN A 164 4.21 -4.50 22.78
C ASN A 164 3.92 -5.77 23.60
N PRO A 165 4.78 -6.14 24.58
CA PRO A 165 4.54 -7.32 25.41
C PRO A 165 3.20 -7.31 26.16
N ASN A 166 2.61 -6.13 26.36
CA ASN A 166 1.43 -5.94 27.18
C ASN A 166 0.16 -5.61 26.38
N GLY A 167 0.20 -5.55 25.05
CA GLY A 167 -0.89 -5.02 24.25
C GLY A 167 -1.08 -5.69 22.90
N ASP A 168 -2.23 -5.41 22.29
CA ASP A 168 -2.46 -5.77 20.89
C ASP A 168 -1.65 -4.86 19.97
N VAL A 169 -1.38 -5.35 18.77
CA VAL A 169 -0.73 -4.60 17.69
C VAL A 169 -1.73 -4.40 16.58
N ALA A 170 -1.79 -3.19 16.03
CA ALA A 170 -2.55 -2.90 14.82
C ALA A 170 -1.69 -3.16 13.58
N PHE A 171 -2.32 -3.78 12.59
CA PHE A 171 -1.70 -4.18 11.34
C PHE A 171 -2.39 -3.52 10.14
N ALA A 172 -1.69 -3.46 9.01
CA ALA A 172 -2.37 -3.26 7.73
C ALA A 172 -3.33 -4.42 7.48
N CYS A 173 -4.50 -4.13 6.94
CA CYS A 173 -5.40 -5.18 6.51
C CYS A 173 -4.85 -5.88 5.26
N MET A 174 -5.07 -7.17 5.17
CA MET A 174 -4.68 -8.01 4.05
C MET A 174 -5.81 -8.14 3.02
N ASP A 175 -7.06 -7.90 3.43
CA ASP A 175 -8.24 -7.94 2.57
C ASP A 175 -8.31 -6.83 1.52
N TRP A 176 -7.44 -5.82 1.58
CA TRP A 176 -7.24 -4.83 0.50
C TRP A 176 -5.93 -5.03 -0.29
N THR A 177 -5.16 -6.10 0.00
CA THR A 177 -3.91 -6.41 -0.72
C THR A 177 -4.21 -6.74 -2.17
N PHE A 178 -3.33 -6.30 -3.09
CA PHE A 178 -3.48 -6.54 -4.53
C PHE A 178 -3.85 -7.99 -4.85
N GLY A 179 -5.07 -8.21 -5.33
CA GLY A 179 -5.60 -9.52 -5.72
C GLY A 179 -6.45 -10.25 -4.68
N SER A 180 -6.66 -9.69 -3.50
CA SER A 180 -7.54 -10.28 -2.48
C SER A 180 -8.98 -10.43 -2.99
N HIS A 181 -9.72 -11.34 -2.38
CA HIS A 181 -11.13 -11.54 -2.71
C HIS A 181 -11.97 -10.27 -2.52
N ALA A 182 -11.78 -9.55 -1.42
CA ALA A 182 -12.54 -8.33 -1.14
C ALA A 182 -12.17 -7.19 -2.12
N GLN A 183 -10.89 -7.04 -2.48
CA GLN A 183 -10.47 -6.04 -3.45
C GLN A 183 -10.97 -6.36 -4.87
N ARG A 184 -10.89 -7.63 -5.30
CA ARG A 184 -11.45 -8.04 -6.61
C ARG A 184 -12.96 -7.90 -6.66
N ALA A 185 -13.67 -8.11 -5.56
CA ALA A 185 -15.11 -7.85 -5.48
C ALA A 185 -15.44 -6.35 -5.60
N ALA A 186 -14.68 -5.50 -4.90
CA ALA A 186 -14.78 -4.04 -5.01
C ALA A 186 -14.49 -3.54 -6.44
N GLU A 187 -13.44 -4.08 -7.06
CA GLU A 187 -13.05 -3.80 -8.44
C GLU A 187 -14.16 -4.21 -9.42
N ALA A 188 -14.70 -5.43 -9.29
CA ALA A 188 -15.77 -5.93 -10.14
C ALA A 188 -17.04 -5.06 -10.02
N SER A 189 -17.40 -4.63 -8.81
CA SER A 189 -18.49 -3.68 -8.58
C SER A 189 -18.26 -2.39 -9.35
N TYR A 190 -17.10 -1.75 -9.16
CA TYR A 190 -16.77 -0.49 -9.83
C TYR A 190 -16.78 -0.62 -11.36
N ASN A 191 -16.12 -1.66 -11.89
CA ASN A 191 -16.03 -1.91 -13.33
C ASN A 191 -17.41 -2.17 -13.95
N SER A 192 -18.33 -2.83 -13.23
CA SER A 192 -19.69 -3.08 -13.72
C SER A 192 -20.56 -1.81 -13.80
N ARG A 193 -20.35 -0.84 -12.91
CA ARG A 193 -21.22 0.34 -12.78
C ARG A 193 -20.65 1.63 -13.39
N SER A 194 -19.34 1.73 -13.54
CA SER A 194 -18.69 3.00 -13.91
C SER A 194 -18.93 3.41 -15.36
N GLY A 195 -19.17 2.45 -16.25
CA GLY A 195 -19.23 2.68 -17.70
C GLY A 195 -17.88 3.13 -18.30
N LYS A 196 -16.79 3.03 -17.53
CA LYS A 196 -15.41 3.35 -17.94
C LYS A 196 -14.68 2.06 -18.32
N ASP A 197 -13.50 2.19 -18.92
CA ASP A 197 -12.63 1.05 -19.16
C ASP A 197 -12.34 0.31 -17.84
N PRO A 198 -12.35 -1.04 -17.85
CA PRO A 198 -12.04 -1.81 -16.64
C PRO A 198 -10.68 -1.44 -16.08
N VAL A 199 -10.61 -1.28 -14.76
CA VAL A 199 -9.36 -1.00 -14.04
C VAL A 199 -9.07 -2.11 -13.04
N TYR A 200 -7.81 -2.21 -12.62
CA TYR A 200 -7.48 -2.88 -11.37
C TYR A 200 -7.62 -1.95 -10.18
N PHE A 201 -7.95 -2.48 -9.01
CA PHE A 201 -7.84 -1.76 -7.75
C PHE A 201 -6.53 -2.05 -7.02
N GLY A 202 -6.04 -1.04 -6.31
CA GLY A 202 -4.83 -1.12 -5.51
C GLY A 202 -4.91 -0.27 -4.24
N VAL A 203 -4.05 -0.57 -3.28
CA VAL A 203 -3.73 0.33 -2.19
C VAL A 203 -2.23 0.37 -1.99
N GLY A 204 -1.71 1.44 -1.40
CA GLY A 204 -0.28 1.51 -1.14
C GLY A 204 0.20 2.83 -0.58
N THR A 205 1.44 3.16 -0.94
CA THR A 205 2.08 4.43 -0.58
C THR A 205 2.24 5.28 -1.84
N TYR A 206 1.73 6.51 -1.76
CA TYR A 206 2.04 7.58 -2.71
C TYR A 206 2.43 8.80 -1.90
N GLY A 207 3.61 9.34 -2.17
CA GLY A 207 4.16 10.48 -1.44
C GLY A 207 4.38 11.69 -2.32
N THR A 208 3.79 12.82 -1.95
CA THR A 208 4.07 14.12 -2.54
C THR A 208 4.28 15.16 -1.45
N SER A 209 5.38 15.92 -1.56
CA SER A 209 5.71 16.99 -0.61
C SER A 209 4.81 18.23 -0.72
N THR A 210 3.99 18.31 -1.79
CA THR A 210 3.12 19.45 -2.04
C THR A 210 1.70 19.25 -1.50
N ASP A 211 1.36 18.06 -0.99
CA ASP A 211 0.04 17.79 -0.39
C ASP A 211 0.10 17.95 1.13
N ALA A 212 -0.97 18.52 1.69
CA ALA A 212 -1.07 18.78 3.13
C ALA A 212 -1.15 17.52 3.99
N MET A 213 -1.47 16.35 3.43
CA MET A 213 -1.44 15.05 4.11
C MET A 213 -0.42 14.11 3.46
N GLY A 214 0.57 14.65 2.73
CA GLY A 214 1.62 13.87 2.08
C GLY A 214 1.12 12.87 1.04
N GLY A 215 -0.10 13.04 0.50
CA GLY A 215 -0.73 12.11 -0.42
C GLY A 215 -1.72 11.14 0.22
N LEU A 216 -1.83 11.08 1.57
CA LEU A 216 -2.78 10.18 2.24
C LEU A 216 -4.21 10.38 1.76
N GLY A 217 -4.88 9.26 1.49
CA GLY A 217 -6.26 9.19 1.04
C GLY A 217 -6.46 9.48 -0.44
N MET A 218 -5.44 9.95 -1.18
CA MET A 218 -5.58 10.23 -2.61
C MET A 218 -5.71 8.94 -3.41
N CYS A 219 -6.58 8.96 -4.41
CA CYS A 219 -6.59 7.95 -5.46
C CYS A 219 -5.88 8.46 -6.72
N VAL A 220 -5.10 7.57 -7.32
CA VAL A 220 -4.39 7.81 -8.57
C VAL A 220 -4.74 6.73 -9.59
N LEU A 221 -4.93 7.14 -10.83
CA LEU A 221 -5.02 6.28 -12.00
C LEU A 221 -3.61 6.14 -12.59
N LEU A 222 -3.13 4.91 -12.63
CA LEU A 222 -1.81 4.53 -13.10
C LEU A 222 -1.94 3.76 -14.42
N ASP A 223 -1.27 4.24 -15.45
CA ASP A 223 -0.99 3.47 -16.65
C ASP A 223 0.40 2.85 -16.48
N VAL A 224 0.51 1.52 -16.57
CA VAL A 224 1.70 0.77 -16.17
C VAL A 224 2.15 -0.14 -17.30
N GLU A 225 3.44 -0.06 -17.65
CA GLU A 225 4.05 -0.86 -18.71
C GLU A 225 3.87 -2.36 -18.43
N GLY A 226 3.25 -3.08 -19.36
CA GLY A 226 3.07 -4.53 -19.29
C GLY A 226 1.88 -5.00 -18.47
N VAL A 227 1.08 -4.10 -17.89
CA VAL A 227 -0.19 -4.42 -17.23
C VAL A 227 -1.34 -4.25 -18.23
N ASP A 228 -2.28 -5.20 -18.28
CA ASP A 228 -3.32 -5.26 -19.32
C ASP A 228 -4.39 -4.15 -19.23
N ARG A 229 -4.45 -3.45 -18.11
CA ARG A 229 -5.38 -2.35 -17.82
C ARG A 229 -4.81 -1.41 -16.77
N ALA A 230 -5.34 -0.19 -16.69
CA ALA A 230 -4.90 0.79 -15.71
C ALA A 230 -5.23 0.37 -14.26
N ILE A 231 -4.50 0.91 -13.29
CA ILE A 231 -4.72 0.67 -11.85
C ILE A 231 -5.26 1.94 -11.21
N VAL A 232 -6.40 1.87 -10.53
CA VAL A 232 -6.84 2.90 -9.59
C VAL A 232 -6.39 2.49 -8.19
N ALA A 233 -5.43 3.23 -7.63
CA ALA A 233 -4.84 2.89 -6.35
C ALA A 233 -5.02 4.01 -5.32
N GLN A 234 -5.40 3.65 -4.09
CA GLN A 234 -5.50 4.59 -2.97
C GLN A 234 -4.23 4.61 -2.13
N SER A 235 -3.71 5.80 -1.85
CA SER A 235 -2.62 5.98 -0.89
C SER A 235 -3.16 5.86 0.53
N ILE A 236 -2.80 4.79 1.23
CA ILE A 236 -3.16 4.54 2.63
C ILE A 236 -1.99 4.80 3.58
N ASN A 237 -0.79 4.91 3.03
CA ASN A 237 0.45 5.05 3.76
C ASN A 237 1.28 6.22 3.20
N THR A 238 2.24 6.70 3.99
CA THR A 238 3.24 7.69 3.58
C THR A 238 4.63 7.17 3.94
N GLY A 239 5.60 7.51 3.10
CA GLY A 239 7.00 7.20 3.32
C GLY A 239 7.85 8.31 2.72
N PHE A 240 8.92 8.70 3.40
CA PHE A 240 9.87 9.70 2.87
C PHE A 240 10.68 9.15 1.69
N ASP A 241 10.74 7.83 1.58
CA ASP A 241 11.40 7.06 0.53
C ASP A 241 10.55 6.90 -0.73
N VAL A 242 9.26 7.23 -0.66
CA VAL A 242 8.35 7.32 -1.80
C VAL A 242 8.13 8.79 -2.09
N ALA A 243 8.88 9.32 -3.07
CA ALA A 243 8.80 10.73 -3.44
C ALA A 243 8.61 10.90 -4.96
N GLY A 244 7.76 11.86 -5.33
CA GLY A 244 7.51 12.19 -6.73
C GLY A 244 6.52 11.21 -7.36
N ASN A 245 6.78 10.81 -8.61
CA ASN A 245 5.85 10.01 -9.41
C ASN A 245 6.07 8.49 -9.21
N GLN A 246 6.19 8.04 -7.97
CA GLN A 246 6.36 6.63 -7.58
C GLN A 246 5.10 6.15 -6.84
N PHE A 247 4.74 4.87 -6.99
CA PHE A 247 3.69 4.26 -6.18
C PHE A 247 4.16 2.89 -5.66
N ASP A 248 4.20 2.71 -4.34
CA ASP A 248 4.49 1.41 -3.72
C ASP A 248 3.18 0.64 -3.52
N LEU A 249 2.88 -0.29 -4.42
CA LEU A 249 1.66 -1.10 -4.35
C LEU A 249 1.76 -2.16 -3.25
N GLN A 250 0.71 -2.31 -2.43
CA GLN A 250 0.63 -3.39 -1.44
C GLN A 250 0.37 -4.72 -2.14
N ILE A 251 1.39 -5.58 -2.23
CA ILE A 251 1.35 -6.88 -2.93
C ILE A 251 1.84 -7.98 -1.99
N GLY A 252 1.25 -9.17 -2.06
CA GLY A 252 1.73 -10.36 -1.33
C GLY A 252 3.25 -10.54 -1.45
N ALA A 253 3.93 -10.61 -0.29
CA ALA A 253 5.40 -10.64 -0.18
C ALA A 253 6.13 -9.58 -1.03
N GLY A 254 5.61 -8.34 -1.04
CA GLY A 254 6.19 -7.18 -1.72
C GLY A 254 7.51 -6.67 -1.15
N GLY A 255 7.89 -7.15 0.04
CA GLY A 255 9.03 -6.66 0.80
C GLY A 255 8.54 -5.88 2.01
N ALA A 256 9.10 -6.19 3.16
CA ALA A 256 8.66 -5.62 4.43
C ALA A 256 9.14 -4.18 4.66
N GLY A 257 10.01 -3.66 3.79
CA GLY A 257 10.55 -2.31 3.90
C GLY A 257 11.34 -2.09 5.19
N ALA A 258 11.35 -0.85 5.69
CA ALA A 258 12.04 -0.50 6.93
C ALA A 258 11.42 -1.14 8.18
N TYR A 259 10.11 -1.42 8.15
CA TYR A 259 9.34 -1.82 9.31
C TYR A 259 8.71 -3.20 9.12
N ASN A 260 9.41 -4.26 9.53
CA ASN A 260 8.88 -5.62 9.35
C ASN A 260 8.02 -6.08 10.53
N THR A 261 6.69 -6.03 10.39
CA THR A 261 5.75 -6.75 11.28
C THR A 261 5.12 -7.96 10.62
N CYS A 262 5.51 -8.27 9.37
CA CYS A 262 5.00 -9.45 8.66
C CYS A 262 5.55 -10.77 9.18
N VAL A 263 6.87 -10.87 9.46
CA VAL A 263 7.49 -12.17 9.77
C VAL A 263 8.77 -12.07 10.61
N GLY A 264 9.06 -13.14 11.36
CA GLY A 264 10.35 -13.38 12.01
C GLY A 264 10.38 -13.03 13.50
N ASP A 265 9.30 -12.49 14.04
CA ASP A 265 9.10 -12.23 15.47
C ASP A 265 7.87 -13.02 15.99
N PRO A 266 7.80 -13.37 17.29
CA PRO A 266 6.60 -13.97 17.89
C PRO A 266 5.31 -13.15 17.66
N HIS A 267 5.42 -11.82 17.57
CA HIS A 267 4.30 -10.91 17.34
C HIS A 267 4.07 -10.56 15.86
N SER A 268 4.86 -11.13 14.94
CA SER A 268 4.62 -10.94 13.52
C SER A 268 3.31 -11.59 13.06
N MET A 269 2.63 -10.97 12.10
CA MET A 269 1.37 -11.46 11.51
C MET A 269 1.50 -12.91 11.02
N TYR A 270 2.56 -13.21 10.27
CA TYR A 270 2.80 -14.54 9.71
C TYR A 270 3.84 -15.32 10.54
N PRO A 271 3.67 -16.65 10.65
CA PRO A 271 4.66 -17.51 11.28
C PRO A 271 5.90 -17.68 10.39
N GLY A 272 6.98 -18.17 11.01
CA GLY A 272 8.16 -18.64 10.30
C GLY A 272 9.30 -17.63 10.20
N SER A 273 10.22 -17.89 9.27
CA SER A 273 11.48 -17.17 9.11
C SER A 273 11.43 -16.16 7.96
N LYS A 274 12.19 -15.07 8.10
CA LYS A 274 12.44 -14.06 7.04
C LYS A 274 13.10 -14.67 5.80
N ALA A 275 13.76 -15.82 5.91
CA ALA A 275 14.56 -16.42 4.83
C ALA A 275 13.76 -16.73 3.54
N VAL A 276 12.45 -16.99 3.64
CA VAL A 276 11.60 -17.32 2.48
C VAL A 276 10.85 -16.12 1.91
N TRP A 277 11.05 -14.92 2.46
CA TRP A 277 10.31 -13.70 2.08
C TRP A 277 11.03 -12.84 1.04
N GLY A 278 12.25 -13.21 0.67
CA GLY A 278 13.06 -12.49 -0.31
C GLY A 278 13.76 -11.28 0.29
N LYS A 279 13.95 -10.25 -0.53
CA LYS A 279 14.64 -9.02 -0.12
C LYS A 279 13.75 -8.19 0.81
N GLN A 280 14.38 -7.51 1.75
CA GLN A 280 13.69 -6.55 2.63
C GLN A 280 12.91 -5.50 1.82
N TYR A 281 13.53 -4.97 0.77
CA TYR A 281 12.90 -4.07 -0.20
C TYR A 281 12.69 -4.83 -1.52
N GLY A 282 11.45 -4.88 -1.99
CA GLY A 282 11.07 -5.55 -3.23
C GLY A 282 10.78 -7.06 -3.12
N GLY A 283 10.94 -7.68 -1.93
CA GLY A 283 10.41 -9.01 -1.65
C GLY A 283 10.94 -10.12 -2.55
N LEU A 284 10.04 -11.01 -2.99
CA LEU A 284 10.37 -12.14 -3.85
C LEU A 284 10.63 -11.72 -5.30
N SER A 285 11.64 -12.36 -5.91
CA SER A 285 12.07 -12.07 -7.28
C SER A 285 11.48 -13.02 -8.33
N LYS A 286 10.90 -14.16 -7.94
CA LYS A 286 10.37 -15.15 -8.86
C LYS A 286 9.04 -15.72 -8.37
N LYS A 287 8.08 -15.94 -9.26
CA LYS A 287 6.76 -16.47 -8.90
C LYS A 287 6.86 -17.81 -8.17
N ALA A 288 7.75 -18.70 -8.63
CA ALA A 288 7.95 -20.02 -8.02
C ALA A 288 8.34 -19.97 -6.53
N GLN A 289 8.87 -18.84 -6.03
CA GLN A 289 9.22 -18.67 -4.63
C GLN A 289 7.98 -18.47 -3.74
N CYS A 290 6.84 -18.02 -4.27
CA CYS A 290 5.61 -17.80 -3.52
C CYS A 290 5.16 -19.08 -2.77
N SER A 291 5.34 -20.26 -3.39
CA SER A 291 5.04 -21.57 -2.78
C SER A 291 5.74 -21.87 -1.45
N LYS A 292 6.82 -21.14 -1.13
CA LYS A 292 7.60 -21.30 0.11
C LYS A 292 7.11 -20.40 1.25
N LEU A 293 6.20 -19.47 0.97
CA LEU A 293 5.64 -18.58 1.98
C LEU A 293 4.71 -19.34 2.92
N PRO A 294 4.57 -18.89 4.19
CA PRO A 294 3.47 -19.34 5.02
C PRO A 294 2.15 -18.97 4.32
N ARG A 295 1.23 -19.93 4.22
CA ARG A 295 -0.03 -19.72 3.49
C ARG A 295 -0.95 -18.74 4.21
N PHE A 296 -0.93 -18.75 5.55
CA PHE A 296 -1.83 -17.95 6.38
C PHE A 296 -1.09 -17.26 7.53
N PRO A 297 -1.68 -16.19 8.10
CA PRO A 297 -1.24 -15.60 9.36
C PRO A 297 -1.27 -16.61 10.51
N ARG A 298 -0.73 -16.23 11.67
CA ARG A 298 -0.76 -17.06 12.88
C ARG A 298 -2.20 -17.31 13.35
N ASP A 299 -3.06 -16.30 13.20
CA ASP A 299 -4.50 -16.42 13.34
C ASP A 299 -5.12 -16.46 11.95
N ASP A 300 -5.51 -17.64 11.49
CA ASP A 300 -5.83 -17.90 10.09
C ASP A 300 -7.33 -17.94 9.77
N ALA A 301 -8.19 -17.92 10.79
CA ALA A 301 -9.62 -18.18 10.62
C ALA A 301 -10.29 -17.18 9.68
N ALA A 302 -10.00 -15.89 9.85
CA ALA A 302 -10.61 -14.82 9.07
C ALA A 302 -10.12 -14.82 7.61
N MET A 303 -8.81 -14.99 7.37
CA MET A 303 -8.25 -15.07 6.02
C MET A 303 -8.78 -16.30 5.25
N ARG A 304 -8.88 -17.47 5.91
CA ARG A 304 -9.48 -18.68 5.32
C ARG A 304 -10.94 -18.47 4.97
N ALA A 305 -11.71 -17.84 5.85
CA ALA A 305 -13.13 -17.55 5.62
C ALA A 305 -13.33 -16.61 4.42
N ALA A 306 -12.40 -15.69 4.18
CA ALA A 306 -12.39 -14.83 3.00
C ALA A 306 -11.98 -15.56 1.70
N GLY A 307 -11.45 -16.79 1.80
CA GLY A 307 -10.93 -17.54 0.65
C GLY A 307 -9.57 -17.07 0.15
N ASP A 308 -8.89 -16.21 0.90
CA ASP A 308 -7.58 -15.69 0.54
C ASP A 308 -6.45 -16.53 1.13
N ASP A 309 -5.25 -16.42 0.54
CA ASP A 309 -4.02 -16.88 1.16
C ASP A 309 -2.79 -16.13 0.59
N LEU A 310 -1.72 -16.04 1.37
CA LEU A 310 -0.54 -15.25 1.00
C LEU A 310 0.18 -15.78 -0.24
N VAL A 311 0.14 -17.10 -0.50
CA VAL A 311 0.78 -17.69 -1.68
C VAL A 311 0.07 -17.20 -2.93
N THR A 312 -1.27 -17.31 -2.96
CA THR A 312 -2.09 -16.85 -4.08
C THR A 312 -1.97 -15.33 -4.28
N LEU A 313 -1.96 -14.54 -3.21
CA LEU A 313 -1.75 -13.08 -3.29
C LEU A 313 -0.36 -12.73 -3.85
N CYS A 314 0.68 -13.48 -3.48
CA CYS A 314 2.02 -13.31 -4.03
C CYS A 314 2.07 -13.63 -5.52
N GLU A 315 1.48 -14.75 -5.93
CA GLU A 315 1.43 -15.20 -7.32
C GLU A 315 0.65 -14.23 -8.20
N TYR A 316 -0.46 -13.68 -7.69
CA TYR A 316 -1.30 -12.72 -8.41
C TYR A 316 -0.51 -11.47 -8.84
N GLY A 317 0.40 -10.98 -8.00
CA GLY A 317 1.26 -9.84 -8.36
C GLY A 317 2.15 -10.12 -9.57
N PHE A 318 2.65 -11.34 -9.73
CA PHE A 318 3.40 -11.74 -10.94
C PHE A 318 2.46 -11.91 -12.13
N ASP A 319 1.30 -12.55 -11.93
CA ASP A 319 0.35 -12.85 -13.00
C ASP A 319 -0.21 -11.60 -13.67
N MET A 320 -0.47 -10.54 -12.90
CA MET A 320 -0.99 -9.29 -13.44
C MET A 320 0.11 -8.34 -13.91
N GLY A 321 1.39 -8.74 -13.87
CA GLY A 321 2.50 -7.95 -14.39
C GLY A 321 2.92 -6.75 -13.51
N VAL A 322 2.31 -6.55 -12.34
CA VAL A 322 2.70 -5.51 -11.36
C VAL A 322 4.00 -5.84 -10.62
N ARG A 323 4.58 -7.01 -10.90
CA ARG A 323 5.90 -7.47 -10.47
C ARG A 323 6.50 -8.33 -11.57
N HIS A 324 7.75 -8.07 -11.95
CA HIS A 324 8.43 -8.87 -12.97
C HIS A 324 9.20 -10.06 -12.38
N GLU A 325 9.33 -11.11 -13.19
CA GLU A 325 10.34 -12.15 -12.98
C GLU A 325 11.74 -11.53 -12.92
N GLY A 326 12.56 -11.98 -11.98
CA GLY A 326 13.83 -11.33 -11.63
C GLY A 326 13.70 -10.21 -10.59
N GLY A 327 12.49 -9.79 -10.25
CA GLY A 327 12.22 -8.79 -9.21
C GLY A 327 12.31 -7.34 -9.68
N GLY A 328 12.30 -7.07 -10.99
CA GLY A 328 12.17 -5.72 -11.53
C GLY A 328 10.81 -5.07 -11.22
N ASN A 329 10.75 -3.75 -11.31
CA ASN A 329 9.52 -2.96 -11.13
C ASN A 329 9.06 -2.43 -12.50
N PRO A 330 7.76 -2.54 -12.84
CA PRO A 330 7.28 -1.96 -14.09
C PRO A 330 7.31 -0.43 -14.06
N THR A 331 7.47 0.16 -15.24
CA THR A 331 7.39 1.62 -15.43
C THR A 331 5.93 2.07 -15.33
N ILE A 332 5.68 3.13 -14.55
CA ILE A 332 4.42 3.87 -14.61
C ILE A 332 4.51 4.85 -15.77
N ASN A 333 3.80 4.59 -16.86
CA ASN A 333 3.77 5.45 -18.05
C ASN A 333 3.07 6.79 -17.78
N SER A 334 2.01 6.78 -16.96
CA SER A 334 1.35 8.00 -16.53
C SER A 334 0.65 7.88 -15.17
N ILE A 335 0.55 9.00 -14.46
CA ILE A 335 -0.15 9.14 -13.18
C ILE A 335 -1.15 10.28 -13.29
N LYS A 336 -2.39 10.06 -12.85
CA LYS A 336 -3.42 11.10 -12.75
C LYS A 336 -4.15 10.96 -11.41
N ARG A 337 -4.25 12.04 -10.62
CA ARG A 337 -5.16 12.06 -9.45
C ARG A 337 -6.60 11.93 -9.93
N VAL A 338 -7.37 11.05 -9.32
CA VAL A 338 -8.78 10.79 -9.66
C VAL A 338 -9.61 10.74 -8.39
N ALA A 339 -10.93 10.89 -8.52
CA ALA A 339 -11.84 10.69 -7.39
C ALA A 339 -11.70 9.24 -6.90
N CYS A 340 -11.57 9.05 -5.60
CA CYS A 340 -11.56 7.71 -5.04
C CYS A 340 -12.89 6.98 -5.28
N PRO A 341 -12.86 5.77 -5.88
CA PRO A 341 -14.04 4.91 -5.95
C PRO A 341 -14.60 4.63 -4.56
N ALA A 342 -15.93 4.69 -4.43
CA ALA A 342 -16.62 4.43 -3.17
C ALA A 342 -16.28 3.05 -2.59
N GLU A 343 -16.03 2.05 -3.43
CA GLU A 343 -15.63 0.72 -3.01
C GLU A 343 -14.24 0.69 -2.35
N LEU A 344 -13.26 1.47 -2.87
CA LEU A 344 -11.95 1.61 -2.23
C LEU A 344 -12.05 2.39 -0.92
N VAL A 345 -12.81 3.49 -0.92
CA VAL A 345 -13.11 4.27 0.29
C VAL A 345 -13.74 3.37 1.35
N ASN A 346 -14.65 2.50 0.97
CA ASN A 346 -15.30 1.59 1.91
C ASN A 346 -14.34 0.51 2.44
N LEU A 347 -13.44 -0.01 1.61
CA LEU A 347 -12.42 -0.97 2.04
C LEU A 347 -11.43 -0.37 3.03
N THR A 348 -11.02 0.89 2.81
CA THR A 348 -9.96 1.54 3.61
C THR A 348 -10.49 2.38 4.76
N GLN A 349 -11.71 2.92 4.63
CA GLN A 349 -12.33 3.93 5.51
C GLN A 349 -11.68 5.33 5.45
N LEU A 350 -10.86 5.63 4.44
CA LEU A 350 -10.31 6.98 4.23
C LEU A 350 -10.92 7.62 2.98
N TRP A 351 -11.49 8.82 3.14
CA TRP A 351 -12.07 9.61 2.04
C TRP A 351 -11.73 11.08 2.22
N ARG A 352 -11.17 11.69 1.18
CA ARG A 352 -10.83 13.11 1.22
C ARG A 352 -12.03 13.98 0.87
N SER A 353 -12.09 15.17 1.45
CA SER A 353 -13.11 16.18 1.11
C SER A 353 -12.77 16.97 -0.16
N ASP A 354 -11.51 16.90 -0.61
CA ASP A 354 -10.96 17.61 -1.78
C ASP A 354 -10.75 16.68 -3.00
N GLU A 355 -11.55 15.61 -3.12
CA GLU A 355 -11.52 14.74 -4.29
C GLU A 355 -11.77 15.54 -5.58
N PRO A 356 -11.03 15.27 -6.68
CA PRO A 356 -11.31 15.92 -7.94
C PRO A 356 -12.70 15.48 -8.45
N THR A 357 -13.50 16.41 -8.96
CA THR A 357 -14.80 16.07 -9.55
C THR A 357 -14.62 15.57 -10.99
N ASP A 358 -15.57 14.79 -11.52
CA ASP A 358 -15.54 14.39 -12.94
C ASP A 358 -15.56 15.61 -13.89
N ALA A 359 -16.21 16.71 -13.51
CA ALA A 359 -16.16 17.99 -14.23
C ALA A 359 -14.84 18.76 -14.01
N GLY A 360 -14.10 18.42 -12.96
CA GLY A 360 -12.79 18.95 -12.58
C GLY A 360 -11.61 18.15 -13.17
N GLU A 361 -11.84 17.27 -14.16
CA GLU A 361 -10.75 16.64 -14.92
C GLU A 361 -9.75 17.67 -15.48
N ALA A 362 -10.19 18.91 -15.68
CA ALA A 362 -9.36 20.02 -16.11
C ALA A 362 -8.24 20.41 -15.12
N THR A 363 -8.37 20.11 -13.82
CA THR A 363 -7.37 20.47 -12.80
C THR A 363 -6.38 19.34 -12.49
N ALA A 364 -6.78 18.07 -12.65
CA ALA A 364 -5.89 16.94 -12.40
C ALA A 364 -5.01 16.68 -13.63
N ARG A 365 -3.88 17.40 -13.72
CA ARG A 365 -2.87 17.20 -14.77
C ARG A 365 -2.40 15.75 -14.76
N ARG A 366 -2.63 15.02 -15.86
CA ARG A 366 -1.98 13.73 -16.11
C ARG A 366 -0.49 14.00 -16.33
N LEU A 367 0.33 13.33 -15.54
CA LEU A 367 1.78 13.38 -15.67
C LEU A 367 2.23 12.13 -16.44
N HIS A 368 3.21 12.29 -17.32
CA HIS A 368 3.77 11.20 -18.13
C HIS A 368 5.23 10.96 -17.79
N ALA A 369 5.64 9.70 -17.86
CA ALA A 369 7.02 9.30 -17.61
C ALA A 369 7.98 9.99 -18.57
N ALA A 370 9.04 10.57 -18.01
CA ALA A 370 10.15 11.11 -18.79
C ALA A 370 11.22 10.04 -19.10
N HIS A 371 11.21 8.93 -18.35
CA HIS A 371 12.17 7.83 -18.46
C HIS A 371 11.53 6.51 -18.00
N LYS A 372 12.14 5.38 -18.35
CA LYS A 372 11.77 4.07 -17.82
C LYS A 372 12.22 3.92 -16.37
N CYS A 373 11.48 3.12 -15.60
CA CYS A 373 11.89 2.76 -14.25
C CYS A 373 13.32 2.16 -14.29
N GLY A 374 14.21 2.69 -13.44
CA GLY A 374 15.60 2.26 -13.36
C GLY A 374 15.83 1.25 -12.24
N ASP A 375 16.61 0.21 -12.52
CA ASP A 375 17.03 -0.78 -11.50
C ASP A 375 18.32 -0.39 -10.76
N ALA A 376 18.92 0.78 -11.08
CA ALA A 376 20.24 1.14 -10.54
C ALA A 376 20.12 1.70 -9.11
N PRO A 377 20.89 1.18 -8.14
CA PRO A 377 20.96 1.73 -6.79
C PRO A 377 21.28 3.23 -6.80
N GLY A 378 20.43 4.05 -6.20
CA GLY A 378 20.63 5.51 -6.10
C GLY A 378 20.00 6.35 -7.22
N LEU A 379 19.53 5.74 -8.31
CA LEU A 379 18.53 6.37 -9.17
C LEU A 379 17.19 6.24 -8.43
N GLY A 380 16.61 7.35 -7.98
CA GLY A 380 15.33 7.32 -7.25
C GLY A 380 14.27 6.52 -7.99
N ALA A 381 13.32 5.90 -7.30
CA ALA A 381 12.28 5.06 -7.88
C ALA A 381 11.13 5.86 -8.52
N ALA A 382 11.43 7.06 -9.04
CA ALA A 382 10.49 7.86 -9.80
C ALA A 382 10.00 7.09 -11.02
N TRP A 383 8.69 7.15 -11.28
CA TRP A 383 8.03 6.42 -12.36
C TRP A 383 8.13 4.90 -12.26
N CYS A 384 8.46 4.36 -11.09
CA CYS A 384 8.38 2.94 -10.81
C CYS A 384 7.08 2.61 -10.08
N LEU A 385 6.41 1.54 -10.52
CA LEU A 385 5.44 0.84 -9.69
C LEU A 385 6.22 -0.16 -8.84
N THR A 386 6.66 0.33 -7.70
CA THR A 386 7.32 -0.43 -6.65
C THR A 386 6.27 -1.21 -5.85
N ARG A 387 6.74 -1.96 -4.86
CA ARG A 387 5.91 -2.90 -4.12
C ARG A 387 6.34 -2.98 -2.67
N MET A 388 5.36 -3.15 -1.81
CA MET A 388 5.55 -3.27 -0.37
C MET A 388 4.54 -4.24 0.24
N MET A 389 4.88 -4.75 1.42
CA MET A 389 3.98 -5.43 2.34
C MET A 389 4.72 -5.51 3.66
N ASP A 390 4.57 -4.48 4.50
CA ASP A 390 5.22 -4.36 5.79
C ASP A 390 4.38 -4.93 6.95
N CYS A 391 3.08 -5.16 6.68
CA CYS A 391 2.02 -5.59 7.59
C CYS A 391 1.76 -4.62 8.75
N ARG A 392 2.45 -3.49 8.80
CA ARG A 392 2.37 -2.53 9.90
C ARG A 392 1.12 -1.68 9.74
N LYS A 393 0.56 -1.18 10.86
CA LYS A 393 -0.49 -0.15 10.78
C LYS A 393 -0.05 0.98 9.83
N PRO A 394 -0.78 1.23 8.73
CA PRO A 394 -0.37 2.22 7.74
C PRO A 394 -0.50 3.64 8.30
N SER A 395 0.27 4.59 7.78
CA SER A 395 0.29 5.98 8.26
C SER A 395 -1.09 6.64 8.29
N GLY A 396 -1.99 6.30 7.36
CA GLY A 396 -3.37 6.81 7.37
C GLY A 396 -4.24 6.32 8.53
N GLY A 397 -3.77 5.34 9.32
CA GLY A 397 -4.43 4.86 10.53
C GLY A 397 -4.02 5.62 11.80
N PHE A 398 -3.12 6.61 11.70
CA PHE A 398 -2.76 7.49 12.81
C PHE A 398 -3.50 8.81 12.69
N LYS A 399 -4.19 9.22 13.76
CA LYS A 399 -4.98 10.47 13.77
C LYS A 399 -4.15 11.72 13.48
N ASP A 400 -2.91 11.76 13.96
CA ASP A 400 -2.03 12.92 13.83
C ASP A 400 -1.49 13.11 12.40
N ASN A 401 -1.61 12.08 11.55
CA ASN A 401 -1.20 12.16 10.15
C ASN A 401 -2.31 12.70 9.23
N VAL A 402 -3.53 12.85 9.75
CA VAL A 402 -4.69 13.28 8.97
C VAL A 402 -5.13 14.68 9.39
N ARG A 403 -5.42 15.51 8.40
CA ARG A 403 -6.00 16.84 8.60
C ARG A 403 -7.51 16.76 8.49
N LEU A 404 -8.22 17.03 9.59
CA LEU A 404 -9.68 16.87 9.68
C LEU A 404 -10.48 17.72 8.67
N ASP A 405 -9.94 18.85 8.23
CA ASP A 405 -10.53 19.71 7.19
C ASP A 405 -10.39 19.14 5.77
N HIS A 406 -9.54 18.13 5.58
CA HIS A 406 -9.30 17.47 4.30
C HIS A 406 -9.95 16.09 4.16
N VAL A 407 -10.76 15.66 5.14
CA VAL A 407 -11.39 14.34 5.14
C VAL A 407 -12.88 14.41 5.43
N VAL A 408 -13.62 13.46 4.88
CA VAL A 408 -15.07 13.35 5.07
C VAL A 408 -15.38 12.72 6.41
N LYS A 409 -16.40 13.23 7.12
CA LYS A 409 -16.90 12.66 8.37
C LYS A 409 -17.26 11.18 8.18
N GLY A 410 -16.82 10.32 9.10
CA GLY A 410 -17.00 8.87 9.02
C GLY A 410 -15.98 8.13 8.16
N HIS A 411 -15.13 8.86 7.42
CA HIS A 411 -14.07 8.30 6.59
C HIS A 411 -12.73 9.03 6.83
N ARG A 412 -12.42 9.30 8.09
CA ARG A 412 -11.26 10.13 8.47
C ARG A 412 -9.95 9.35 8.54
N LEU A 413 -9.99 8.02 8.66
CA LEU A 413 -8.79 7.21 8.91
C LEU A 413 -8.84 5.91 8.14
N VAL A 414 -7.65 5.45 7.74
CA VAL A 414 -7.49 4.07 7.33
C VAL A 414 -7.79 3.18 8.54
N GLN A 415 -8.76 2.27 8.41
CA GLN A 415 -9.11 1.34 9.47
C GLN A 415 -8.15 0.15 9.49
N PRO A 416 -7.29 0.01 10.51
CA PRO A 416 -6.35 -1.11 10.58
C PRO A 416 -7.05 -2.41 10.97
N CYS A 417 -6.29 -3.51 10.90
CA CYS A 417 -6.73 -4.83 11.28
C CYS A 417 -5.96 -5.36 12.49
N THR A 418 -6.48 -6.42 13.10
CA THR A 418 -5.74 -7.21 14.09
C THR A 418 -4.68 -8.08 13.39
N ALA A 419 -3.99 -8.91 14.18
CA ALA A 419 -2.93 -9.81 13.71
C ALA A 419 -3.40 -10.89 12.72
N ASP A 420 -4.71 -11.10 12.54
CA ASP A 420 -5.25 -11.98 11.50
C ASP A 420 -5.28 -11.31 10.12
N GLY A 421 -5.05 -9.99 10.04
CA GLY A 421 -5.07 -9.20 8.82
C GLY A 421 -6.46 -8.92 8.23
N TYR A 422 -7.56 -9.36 8.85
CA TYR A 422 -8.91 -9.27 8.28
C TYR A 422 -9.93 -8.69 9.27
N THR A 423 -9.77 -8.94 10.56
CA THR A 423 -10.64 -8.39 11.60
C THR A 423 -10.30 -6.93 11.82
N ARG A 424 -11.27 -6.06 11.54
CA ARG A 424 -11.12 -4.60 11.64
C ARG A 424 -11.00 -4.15 13.08
N MET A 425 -10.13 -3.17 13.32
CA MET A 425 -10.06 -2.47 14.61
C MET A 425 -11.00 -1.27 14.59
N ASP A 426 -11.64 -0.99 15.71
CA ASP A 426 -12.55 0.15 15.80
C ASP A 426 -11.78 1.47 15.75
N VAL A 427 -12.16 2.36 14.83
CA VAL A 427 -11.57 3.70 14.72
C VAL A 427 -12.60 4.80 14.98
N GLN A 428 -13.76 4.44 15.50
CA GLN A 428 -14.85 5.39 15.72
C GLN A 428 -14.60 6.21 16.97
N CYS A 429 -14.40 5.54 18.12
CA CYS A 429 -14.51 6.18 19.43
C CYS A 429 -13.17 6.29 20.15
N GLY A 430 -12.94 7.40 20.86
CA GLY A 430 -11.88 7.51 21.86
C GLY A 430 -12.36 8.40 22.98
N CYS A 431 -12.63 7.82 24.15
CA CYS A 431 -13.08 8.59 25.33
C CYS A 431 -12.12 9.70 25.75
N ASN A 432 -10.84 9.55 25.46
CA ASN A 432 -9.82 10.54 25.83
C ASN A 432 -9.66 11.64 24.76
N ASP A 433 -10.28 11.49 23.59
CA ASP A 433 -10.35 12.53 22.56
C ASP A 433 -11.63 13.38 22.70
N CYS A 434 -12.53 12.96 23.60
CA CYS A 434 -13.63 13.73 24.12
C CYS A 434 -13.12 14.66 25.23
N TYR A 435 -12.37 15.71 24.89
CA TYR A 435 -12.12 16.77 25.86
C TYR A 435 -13.43 17.53 26.10
N CYS A 436 -14.05 17.24 27.24
CA CYS A 436 -14.66 18.25 28.09
C CYS A 436 -13.83 18.35 29.38
#